data_AF-E5WV97-F1
#
_entry.id   AF-E5WV97-F1
#
_cell.length_a   1.000
_cell.length_b   1.000
_cell.length_c   1.000
_cell.angle_alpha   90.00
_cell.angle_beta   90.00
_cell.angle_gamma   90.00
#
_symmetry.space_group_name_H-M   'P 1'
#
loop_
_entity.id
_entity.type
_entity.pdbx_description
1 polymer ?
#
loop_
_entity_poly.entity_id
_entity_poly.type
_entity_poly.pdbx_seq_one_letter_code
_entity_poly.pdbx_strand_id
1 'polypeptide(L)'
;MSHKILGRVPSALTKRKEELKPEDETIYYQRMAFCFHIRTMSRMMNGEEVHLCIGGVRSLNEENLYNRKSPEKFKIFIGWRVRVCSNLMLTNDGLTGRLEVMSDTDIYNSALRLFQDFNPEHNLRLLENLGRTKISQEQFCQIIGRLRLYQVLPVSQLRELPKVILGDSNINAATKNYVDNPNFGLRGRENITCWDLMQLLNDAAKQSYIDKFLERNQNCTDFAVGIQKALNGEDTENYGWFLS
;
A
#
# COMPACT_ATOMS: atom_id res chain seq x y z
N MET A 1 2.86 9.58 11.46
CA MET A 1 2.94 11.05 11.58
C MET A 1 3.88 11.59 10.52
N SER A 2 3.57 12.73 9.90
CA SER A 2 4.48 13.38 8.94
C SER A 2 5.46 14.28 9.69
N HIS A 3 6.75 14.22 9.33
CA HIS A 3 7.77 15.07 9.93
C HIS A 3 7.51 16.54 9.57
N LYS A 4 7.41 17.39 10.60
CA LYS A 4 7.37 18.83 10.45
C LYS A 4 8.76 19.33 10.06
N ILE A 5 8.82 20.10 8.99
CA ILE A 5 9.99 20.89 8.61
C ILE A 5 9.66 22.35 8.92
N LEU A 6 10.50 22.97 9.74
CA LEU A 6 10.49 24.42 9.91
C LEU A 6 11.17 25.03 8.69
N GLY A 7 10.40 25.78 7.92
CA GLY A 7 10.86 26.54 6.76
C GLY A 7 10.75 28.04 7.00
N ARG A 8 11.10 28.81 5.96
CA ARG A 8 10.98 30.26 5.93
C ARG A 8 10.01 30.66 4.83
N VAL A 9 9.25 31.73 5.04
CA VAL A 9 8.47 32.34 3.96
C VAL A 9 9.41 32.85 2.85
N PRO A 10 8.96 32.95 1.58
CA PRO A 10 9.83 33.32 0.47
C PRO A 10 10.57 34.65 0.67
N SER A 11 9.93 35.63 1.30
CA SER A 11 10.52 36.95 1.61
C SER A 11 11.61 36.92 2.69
N ALA A 12 11.78 35.81 3.40
CA ALA A 12 12.73 35.65 4.50
C ALA A 12 13.86 34.65 4.20
N LEU A 13 13.94 34.12 2.97
CA LEU A 13 14.94 33.10 2.60
C LEU A 13 16.39 33.59 2.83
N THR A 14 16.66 34.88 2.59
CA THR A 14 17.98 35.50 2.73
C THR A 14 18.31 36.00 4.14
N LYS A 15 17.34 36.02 5.07
CA LYS A 15 17.56 36.49 6.45
C LYS A 15 18.48 35.53 7.21
N ARG A 16 19.34 36.08 8.08
CA ARG A 16 20.13 35.24 8.99
C ARG A 16 19.25 34.64 10.08
N LYS A 17 19.70 33.54 10.69
CA LYS A 17 18.90 32.83 11.71
C LYS A 17 18.57 33.73 12.90
N GLU A 18 19.46 34.65 13.27
CA GLU A 18 19.22 35.60 14.38
C GLU A 18 18.21 36.70 14.04
N GLU A 19 17.91 36.92 12.75
CA GLU A 19 17.05 37.98 12.25
C GLU A 19 15.63 37.48 11.92
N LEU A 20 15.38 36.17 12.07
CA LEU A 20 14.08 35.57 11.82
C LEU A 20 13.08 35.95 12.89
N LYS A 21 11.93 36.46 12.46
CA LYS A 21 10.76 36.68 13.31
C LYS A 21 9.80 35.50 13.22
N PRO A 22 8.87 35.33 14.18
CA PRO A 22 7.86 34.27 14.09
C PRO A 22 7.03 34.29 12.81
N GLU A 23 6.75 35.48 12.26
CA GLU A 23 6.07 35.70 10.97
C GLU A 23 6.91 35.28 9.74
N ASP A 24 8.22 35.12 9.91
CA ASP A 24 9.12 34.62 8.87
C ASP A 24 9.16 33.09 8.81
N GLU A 25 8.68 32.41 9.85
CA GLU A 25 8.65 30.96 9.95
C GLU A 25 7.41 30.39 9.28
N THR A 26 7.56 29.24 8.64
CA THR A 26 6.45 28.48 8.06
C THR A 26 6.67 26.99 8.32
N ILE A 27 5.58 26.22 8.35
CA ILE A 27 5.63 24.79 8.63
C ILE A 27 5.29 24.05 7.34
N TYR A 28 6.23 23.24 6.88
CA TYR A 28 6.01 22.29 5.80
C TYR A 28 5.92 20.88 6.37
N TYR A 29 5.00 20.09 5.84
CA TYR A 29 4.96 18.66 6.10
C TYR A 29 5.64 17.93 4.95
N GLN A 30 6.61 17.08 5.24
CA GLN A 30 7.31 16.31 4.20
C GLN A 30 6.36 15.50 3.34
N ARG A 31 5.30 14.99 3.95
CA ARG A 31 4.32 14.10 3.31
C ARG A 31 2.92 14.45 3.79
N MET A 32 1.96 14.39 2.88
CA MET A 32 0.54 14.55 3.17
C MET A 32 -0.20 13.35 2.61
N ALA A 33 -1.17 12.84 3.35
CA ALA A 33 -2.11 11.86 2.84
C ALA A 33 -3.51 12.21 3.28
N PHE A 34 -4.47 11.85 2.44
CA PHE A 34 -5.89 11.97 2.72
C PHE A 34 -6.58 10.67 2.31
N CYS A 35 -7.62 10.29 3.05
CA CYS A 35 -8.41 9.11 2.79
C CYS A 35 -9.84 9.37 3.26
N PHE A 36 -10.80 9.20 2.36
CA PHE A 36 -12.22 9.43 2.58
C PHE A 36 -12.97 8.12 2.39
N HIS A 37 -13.84 7.78 3.34
CA HIS A 37 -14.70 6.61 3.20
C HIS A 37 -16.02 7.02 2.54
N ILE A 38 -16.43 6.24 1.55
CA ILE A 38 -17.73 6.40 0.91
C ILE A 38 -18.77 5.70 1.79
N ARG A 39 -19.46 6.48 2.64
CA ARG A 39 -20.36 5.97 3.69
C ARG A 39 -21.43 5.01 3.18
N THR A 40 -21.91 5.20 1.96
CA THR A 40 -22.96 4.37 1.33
C THR A 40 -22.43 3.05 0.77
N MET A 41 -21.11 2.86 0.74
CA MET A 41 -20.44 1.72 0.11
C MET A 41 -19.71 0.90 1.17
N SER A 42 -20.48 0.16 1.97
CA SER A 42 -19.98 -0.82 2.94
C SER A 42 -20.46 -2.23 2.61
N ARG A 43 -19.63 -3.24 2.88
CA ARG A 43 -19.93 -4.66 2.65
C ARG A 43 -19.33 -5.52 3.74
N MET A 44 -19.90 -6.70 3.95
CA MET A 44 -19.27 -7.75 4.75
C MET A 44 -18.47 -8.65 3.81
N MET A 45 -17.20 -8.84 4.10
CA MET A 45 -16.28 -9.66 3.29
C MET A 45 -15.39 -10.47 4.22
N ASN A 46 -15.39 -11.80 4.07
CA ASN A 46 -14.56 -12.71 4.85
C ASN A 46 -14.66 -12.51 6.38
N GLY A 47 -15.88 -12.21 6.87
CA GLY A 47 -16.15 -11.97 8.29
C GLY A 47 -15.88 -10.54 8.78
N GLU A 48 -15.38 -9.66 7.91
CA GLU A 48 -15.01 -8.29 8.25
C GLU A 48 -15.87 -7.26 7.53
N GLU A 49 -16.16 -6.14 8.19
CA GLU A 49 -16.80 -4.99 7.54
C GLU A 49 -15.75 -4.19 6.76
N VAL A 50 -16.04 -3.91 5.49
CA VAL A 50 -15.17 -3.14 4.59
C VAL A 50 -15.89 -1.94 4.00
N HIS A 51 -15.13 -0.87 3.75
CA HIS A 51 -15.63 0.35 3.15
C HIS A 51 -14.85 0.71 1.90
N LEU A 52 -15.55 1.16 0.86
CA LEU A 52 -14.88 1.77 -0.29
C LEU A 52 -14.29 3.11 0.14
N CYS A 53 -13.03 3.33 -0.21
CA CYS A 53 -12.25 4.49 0.17
C CYS A 53 -11.59 5.11 -1.06
N ILE A 54 -11.54 6.43 -1.09
CA ILE A 54 -10.76 7.19 -2.05
C ILE A 54 -9.74 8.04 -1.31
N GLY A 55 -8.60 8.29 -1.92
CA GLY A 55 -7.57 9.07 -1.24
C GLY A 55 -6.38 9.38 -2.12
N GLY A 56 -5.34 9.88 -1.48
CA GLY A 56 -4.11 10.19 -2.16
C GLY A 56 -2.97 10.57 -1.22
N VAL A 57 -1.78 10.60 -1.79
CA VAL A 57 -0.54 10.95 -1.12
C VAL A 57 0.20 11.99 -1.96
N ARG A 58 0.78 12.96 -1.27
CA ARG A 58 1.76 13.89 -1.81
C ARG A 58 3.00 13.85 -0.93
N SER A 59 4.18 13.89 -1.54
CA SER A 59 5.44 13.82 -0.83
C SER A 59 6.48 14.78 -1.41
N LEU A 60 7.01 15.67 -0.57
CA LEU A 60 7.98 16.68 -0.97
C LEU A 60 9.34 16.08 -1.37
N ASN A 61 9.66 14.85 -0.96
CA ASN A 61 10.89 14.17 -1.41
C ASN A 61 10.83 13.77 -2.89
N GLU A 62 9.65 13.76 -3.51
CA GLU A 62 9.50 13.55 -4.94
C GLU A 62 9.60 14.87 -5.72
N GLU A 63 9.66 16.02 -5.04
CA GLU A 63 9.68 17.36 -5.63
C GLU A 63 11.09 17.97 -5.70
N ASN A 64 11.35 18.78 -6.72
CA ASN A 64 12.55 19.61 -6.77
C ASN A 64 12.22 21.03 -6.29
N LEU A 65 12.38 21.26 -4.99
CA LEU A 65 12.02 22.53 -4.34
C LEU A 65 12.93 23.72 -4.72
N TYR A 66 14.07 23.46 -5.36
CA TYR A 66 15.08 24.49 -5.67
C TYR A 66 15.03 24.97 -7.13
N ASN A 67 14.13 24.45 -7.94
CA ASN A 67 14.05 24.75 -9.37
C ASN A 67 12.80 25.59 -9.71
N ARG A 68 12.69 26.06 -10.96
CA ARG A 68 11.45 26.71 -11.47
C ARG A 68 10.24 25.77 -11.28
N LYS A 69 9.04 26.34 -11.26
CA LYS A 69 7.77 25.59 -11.12
C LYS A 69 7.77 24.35 -12.02
N SER A 70 7.85 23.17 -11.39
CA SER A 70 7.77 21.86 -12.03
C SER A 70 6.37 21.27 -11.82
N PRO A 71 5.96 20.27 -12.62
CA PRO A 71 4.78 19.49 -12.32
C PRO A 71 4.86 18.93 -10.90
N GLU A 72 3.80 19.13 -10.13
CA GLU A 72 3.65 18.56 -8.80
C GLU A 72 3.29 17.08 -8.92
N LYS A 73 3.69 16.26 -7.95
CA LYS A 73 3.50 14.81 -7.99
C LYS A 73 2.52 14.35 -6.93
N PHE A 74 1.52 13.61 -7.39
CA PHE A 74 0.49 13.01 -6.56
C PHE A 74 0.37 11.53 -6.84
N LYS A 75 -0.12 10.80 -5.85
CA LYS A 75 -0.66 9.46 -6.00
C LYS A 75 -2.12 9.54 -5.57
N ILE A 76 -3.03 9.00 -6.36
CA ILE A 76 -4.46 8.93 -6.02
C ILE A 76 -4.92 7.49 -6.11
N PHE A 77 -5.85 7.11 -5.25
CA PHE A 77 -6.34 5.74 -5.17
C PHE A 77 -7.84 5.67 -4.93
N ILE A 78 -8.40 4.54 -5.31
CA ILE A 78 -9.72 4.02 -4.93
C ILE A 78 -9.56 2.54 -4.58
N GLY A 79 -10.14 2.10 -3.48
CA GLY A 79 -10.05 0.70 -3.06
C GLY A 79 -10.76 0.44 -1.75
N TRP A 80 -10.74 -0.81 -1.30
CA TRP A 80 -11.47 -1.22 -0.10
C TRP A 80 -10.61 -1.10 1.14
N ARG A 81 -11.24 -0.82 2.28
CA ARG A 81 -10.56 -0.74 3.58
C ARG A 81 -11.31 -1.50 4.64
N VAL A 82 -10.59 -2.33 5.38
CA VAL A 82 -11.16 -3.10 6.49
C VAL A 82 -11.36 -2.22 7.72
N ARG A 83 -12.55 -2.31 8.34
CA ARG A 83 -12.93 -1.46 9.47
C ARG A 83 -12.12 -1.75 10.73
N VAL A 84 -11.90 -3.03 11.07
CA VAL A 84 -11.29 -3.41 12.36
C VAL A 84 -9.83 -2.96 12.51
N CYS A 85 -9.07 -2.92 11.41
CA CYS A 85 -7.64 -2.62 11.43
C CYS A 85 -7.24 -1.44 10.53
N SER A 86 -8.16 -0.90 9.73
CA SER A 86 -7.88 0.11 8.70
C SER A 86 -6.85 -0.34 7.65
N ASN A 87 -6.70 -1.66 7.42
CA ASN A 87 -5.95 -2.17 6.27
C ASN A 87 -6.63 -1.69 4.99
N LEU A 88 -5.86 -0.99 4.16
CA LEU A 88 -6.25 -0.69 2.78
C LEU A 88 -5.99 -1.92 1.91
N MET A 89 -6.78 -2.12 0.87
CA MET A 89 -6.63 -3.17 -0.12
C MET A 89 -6.75 -2.50 -1.48
N LEU A 90 -5.60 -2.22 -2.07
CA LEU A 90 -5.49 -1.63 -3.40
C LEU A 90 -5.17 -2.70 -4.42
N THR A 91 -5.72 -2.53 -5.60
CA THR A 91 -5.40 -3.31 -6.79
C THR A 91 -4.82 -2.37 -7.85
N ASN A 92 -4.25 -2.93 -8.91
CA ASN A 92 -3.61 -2.16 -9.97
C ASN A 92 -4.56 -1.15 -10.66
N ASP A 93 -5.82 -1.51 -10.84
CA ASP A 93 -6.87 -0.64 -11.38
C ASP A 93 -7.38 0.41 -10.37
N GLY A 94 -6.95 0.33 -9.11
CA GLY A 94 -7.33 1.23 -8.02
C GLY A 94 -6.25 2.24 -7.61
N LEU A 95 -5.07 2.27 -8.26
CA LEU A 95 -3.97 3.16 -7.89
C LEU A 95 -3.36 3.85 -9.12
N THR A 96 -3.36 5.18 -9.11
CA THR A 96 -2.53 5.97 -10.03
C THR A 96 -1.14 6.14 -9.43
N GLY A 97 -0.15 5.42 -9.97
CA GLY A 97 1.20 5.34 -9.42
C GLY A 97 1.92 6.68 -9.27
N ARG A 98 2.06 7.45 -10.35
CA ARG A 98 2.64 8.81 -10.33
C ARG A 98 1.86 9.72 -11.27
N LEU A 99 1.06 10.59 -10.68
CA LEU A 99 0.31 11.63 -11.38
C LEU A 99 1.12 12.93 -11.34
N GLU A 100 1.55 13.41 -12.50
CA GLU A 100 2.20 14.72 -12.64
C GLU A 100 1.14 15.77 -13.01
N VAL A 101 1.03 16.83 -12.21
CA VAL A 101 -0.03 17.83 -12.34
C VAL A 101 0.55 19.24 -12.40
N MET A 102 -0.03 20.06 -13.27
CA MET A 102 0.31 21.49 -13.40
C MET A 102 -0.77 22.39 -12.79
N SER A 103 -1.96 21.83 -12.58
CA SER A 103 -3.15 22.47 -12.03
C SER A 103 -3.99 21.50 -11.20
N ASP A 104 -4.88 22.05 -10.39
CA ASP A 104 -5.93 21.30 -9.69
C ASP A 104 -6.88 20.55 -10.65
N THR A 105 -7.11 21.10 -11.84
CA THR A 105 -7.91 20.50 -12.91
C THR A 105 -7.34 19.16 -13.37
N ASP A 106 -6.01 19.00 -13.39
CA ASP A 106 -5.36 17.73 -13.74
C ASP A 106 -5.65 16.65 -12.69
N ILE A 107 -5.62 17.01 -11.41
CA ILE A 107 -5.96 16.09 -10.31
C ILE A 107 -7.42 15.66 -10.42
N TYR A 108 -8.32 16.62 -10.65
CA TYR A 108 -9.76 16.36 -10.77
C TYR A 108 -10.06 15.40 -11.93
N ASN A 109 -9.51 15.66 -13.11
CA ASN A 109 -9.73 14.82 -14.29
C ASN A 109 -9.17 13.40 -14.11
N SER A 110 -7.99 13.26 -13.52
CA SER A 110 -7.40 11.95 -13.24
C SER A 110 -8.17 11.17 -12.18
N ALA A 111 -8.66 11.85 -11.13
CA ALA A 111 -9.54 11.23 -10.14
C ALA A 111 -10.85 10.75 -10.75
N LEU A 112 -11.49 11.56 -11.59
CA LEU A 112 -12.71 11.15 -12.29
C LEU A 112 -12.50 9.90 -13.14
N ARG A 113 -11.44 9.86 -13.95
CA ARG A 113 -11.12 8.68 -14.77
C ARG A 113 -10.89 7.45 -13.92
N LEU A 114 -10.03 7.55 -12.89
CA LEU A 114 -9.76 6.45 -11.98
C LEU A 114 -11.03 5.89 -11.34
N PHE A 115 -11.93 6.77 -10.87
CA PHE A 115 -13.15 6.34 -10.20
C PHE A 115 -14.20 5.78 -11.17
N GLN A 116 -14.21 6.22 -12.43
CA GLN A 116 -15.09 5.69 -13.47
C GLN A 116 -14.63 4.33 -13.98
N ASP A 117 -13.32 4.15 -14.14
CA ASP A 117 -12.72 2.92 -14.64
C ASP A 117 -12.70 1.81 -13.58
N PHE A 118 -12.58 2.18 -12.30
CA PHE A 118 -12.59 1.23 -11.20
C PHE A 118 -13.95 0.55 -11.05
N ASN A 119 -13.98 -0.78 -11.10
CA ASN A 119 -15.18 -1.58 -10.89
C ASN A 119 -15.21 -2.15 -9.46
N PRO A 120 -15.98 -1.55 -8.52
CA PRO A 120 -15.94 -1.95 -7.11
C PRO A 120 -16.43 -3.38 -6.89
N GLU A 121 -17.40 -3.84 -7.68
CA GLU A 121 -18.02 -5.16 -7.54
C GLU A 121 -17.13 -6.27 -8.08
N HIS A 122 -16.42 -6.02 -9.17
CA HIS A 122 -15.37 -6.94 -9.64
C HIS A 122 -14.24 -7.06 -8.61
N ASN A 123 -13.78 -5.92 -8.10
CA ASN A 123 -12.73 -5.87 -7.10
C ASN A 123 -13.11 -6.62 -5.81
N LEU A 124 -14.34 -6.39 -5.34
CA LEU A 124 -14.88 -7.04 -4.16
C LEU A 124 -14.93 -8.56 -4.31
N ARG A 125 -15.41 -9.07 -5.45
CA ARG A 125 -15.42 -10.52 -5.72
C ARG A 125 -14.03 -11.15 -5.73
N LEU A 126 -13.06 -10.44 -6.29
CA LEU A 126 -11.65 -10.86 -6.26
C LEU A 126 -11.16 -10.98 -4.81
N LEU A 127 -11.41 -9.97 -3.98
CA LEU A 127 -10.98 -9.95 -2.58
C LEU A 127 -11.72 -10.98 -1.71
N GLU A 128 -13.02 -11.19 -1.94
CA GLU A 128 -13.83 -12.22 -1.27
C GLU A 128 -13.28 -13.62 -1.54
N ASN A 129 -12.90 -13.91 -2.79
CA ASN A 129 -12.37 -15.22 -3.16
C ASN A 129 -11.09 -15.58 -2.42
N LEU A 130 -10.27 -14.60 -1.99
CA LEU A 130 -9.07 -14.86 -1.19
C LEU A 130 -9.37 -15.57 0.13
N GLY A 131 -10.57 -15.38 0.69
CA GLY A 131 -11.00 -16.05 1.93
C GLY A 131 -11.32 -17.55 1.75
N ARG A 132 -11.39 -18.04 0.51
CA ARG A 132 -11.73 -19.44 0.20
C ARG A 132 -10.49 -20.33 0.01
N THR A 133 -9.34 -19.74 -0.28
CA THR A 133 -8.08 -20.48 -0.49
C THR A 133 -7.29 -20.53 0.82
N LYS A 134 -7.20 -21.73 1.40
CA LYS A 134 -6.44 -21.99 2.63
C LYS A 134 -4.93 -22.02 2.37
N ILE A 135 -4.16 -21.61 3.36
CA ILE A 135 -2.70 -21.68 3.43
C ILE A 135 -2.34 -22.42 4.72
N SER A 136 -1.65 -23.54 4.59
CA SER A 136 -1.16 -24.30 5.74
C SER A 136 -0.01 -23.60 6.44
N GLN A 137 0.30 -24.05 7.66
CA GLN A 137 1.44 -23.51 8.39
C GLN A 137 2.75 -23.74 7.64
N GLU A 138 2.93 -24.91 7.02
CA GLU A 138 4.09 -25.22 6.18
C GLU A 138 4.19 -24.27 5.00
N GLN A 139 3.10 -24.07 4.26
CA GLN A 139 3.05 -23.14 3.12
C GLN A 139 3.36 -21.70 3.55
N PHE A 140 2.81 -21.26 4.69
CA PHE A 140 3.13 -19.93 5.23
C PHE A 140 4.62 -19.81 5.57
N CYS A 141 5.21 -20.80 6.24
CA CYS A 141 6.64 -20.83 6.53
C CYS A 141 7.49 -20.81 5.24
N GLN A 142 7.07 -21.54 4.20
CA GLN A 142 7.72 -21.55 2.88
C GLN A 142 7.69 -20.16 2.25
N ILE A 143 6.51 -19.51 2.23
CA ILE A 143 6.32 -18.15 1.73
C ILE A 143 7.26 -17.17 2.45
N ILE A 144 7.28 -17.19 3.79
CA ILE A 144 8.14 -16.29 4.56
C ILE A 144 9.62 -16.56 4.28
N GLY A 145 10.04 -17.83 4.20
CA GLY A 145 11.42 -18.22 3.88
C GLY A 145 11.84 -17.73 2.49
N ARG A 146 10.96 -17.92 1.48
CA ARG A 146 11.17 -17.47 0.11
C ARG A 146 11.19 -15.95 -0.01
N LEU A 147 10.34 -15.25 0.73
CA LEU A 147 10.35 -13.78 0.79
C LEU A 147 11.67 -13.24 1.37
N ARG A 148 12.26 -13.90 2.36
CA ARG A 148 13.59 -13.55 2.89
C ARG A 148 14.69 -13.84 1.88
N LEU A 149 14.65 -14.99 1.23
CA LEU A 149 15.61 -15.34 0.18
C LEU A 149 15.53 -14.35 -1.00
N TYR A 150 14.32 -13.95 -1.40
CA TYR A 150 14.06 -12.99 -2.47
C TYR A 150 14.86 -11.69 -2.27
N GLN A 151 15.00 -11.19 -1.04
CA GLN A 151 15.74 -9.94 -0.76
C GLN A 151 17.22 -9.99 -1.13
N VAL A 152 17.79 -11.19 -1.23
CA VAL A 152 19.23 -11.40 -1.47
C VAL A 152 19.53 -12.11 -2.79
N LEU A 153 18.51 -12.38 -3.61
CA LEU A 153 18.70 -13.03 -4.91
C LEU A 153 19.46 -12.13 -5.90
N PRO A 154 20.27 -12.71 -6.79
CA PRO A 154 20.85 -11.98 -7.91
C PRO A 154 19.76 -11.37 -8.81
N VAL A 155 20.06 -10.21 -9.41
CA VAL A 155 19.14 -9.47 -10.29
C VAL A 155 18.62 -10.31 -11.45
N SER A 156 19.42 -11.25 -11.98
CA SER A 156 18.99 -12.15 -13.05
C SER A 156 17.83 -13.04 -12.61
N GLN A 157 17.89 -13.63 -11.43
CA GLN A 157 16.83 -14.50 -10.89
C GLN A 157 15.61 -13.67 -10.49
N LEU A 158 15.81 -12.47 -9.94
CA LEU A 158 14.71 -11.57 -9.60
C LEU A 158 13.82 -11.18 -10.78
N ARG A 159 14.38 -11.14 -12.00
CA ARG A 159 13.61 -10.82 -13.23
C ARG A 159 12.66 -11.93 -13.65
N GLU A 160 12.87 -13.15 -13.18
CA GLU A 160 12.05 -14.32 -13.49
C GLU A 160 10.90 -14.51 -12.48
N LEU A 161 10.92 -13.74 -11.40
CA LEU A 161 9.98 -13.83 -10.29
C LEU A 161 9.06 -12.60 -10.25
N PRO A 162 7.85 -12.73 -9.69
CA PRO A 162 6.96 -11.60 -9.53
C PRO A 162 7.59 -10.59 -8.57
N LYS A 163 7.36 -9.30 -8.85
CA LYS A 163 7.97 -8.22 -8.08
C LYS A 163 7.41 -8.19 -6.66
N VAL A 164 8.27 -8.23 -5.66
CA VAL A 164 7.90 -8.01 -4.26
C VAL A 164 8.68 -6.84 -3.69
N ILE A 165 7.98 -5.87 -3.09
CA ILE A 165 8.58 -4.63 -2.56
C ILE A 165 8.47 -4.49 -1.03
N LEU A 166 8.22 -5.61 -0.36
CA LEU A 166 8.30 -5.76 1.09
C LEU A 166 9.74 -6.01 1.50
N GLY A 167 10.23 -5.28 2.52
CA GLY A 167 11.56 -5.49 3.08
C GLY A 167 11.53 -6.38 4.32
N ASP A 168 12.72 -6.71 4.85
CA ASP A 168 12.88 -7.58 6.02
C ASP A 168 12.03 -7.18 7.23
N SER A 169 11.92 -5.87 7.52
CA SER A 169 11.10 -5.39 8.62
C SER A 169 9.61 -5.69 8.41
N ASN A 170 9.11 -5.59 7.17
CA ASN A 170 7.73 -5.92 6.85
C ASN A 170 7.51 -7.44 6.95
N ILE A 171 8.44 -8.24 6.43
CA ILE A 171 8.38 -9.70 6.51
C ILE A 171 8.34 -10.15 7.98
N ASN A 172 9.23 -9.62 8.82
CA ASN A 172 9.27 -9.92 10.25
C ASN A 172 7.98 -9.49 10.98
N ALA A 173 7.43 -8.32 10.64
CA ALA A 173 6.16 -7.86 11.20
C ALA A 173 5.00 -8.79 10.81
N ALA A 174 4.94 -9.24 9.55
CA ALA A 174 3.94 -10.21 9.09
C ALA A 174 4.09 -11.56 9.80
N THR A 175 5.31 -12.05 10.00
CA THR A 175 5.58 -13.29 10.76
C THR A 175 5.13 -13.18 12.22
N LYS A 176 5.39 -12.05 12.88
CA LYS A 176 4.90 -11.82 14.25
C LYS A 176 3.37 -11.80 14.28
N ASN A 177 2.77 -11.04 13.37
CA ASN A 177 1.31 -10.92 13.28
C ASN A 177 0.63 -12.26 12.93
N TYR A 178 1.29 -13.15 12.19
CA TYR A 178 0.77 -14.50 11.96
C TYR A 178 0.52 -15.25 13.27
N VAL A 179 1.31 -15.02 14.31
CA VAL A 179 1.11 -15.63 15.63
C VAL A 179 0.14 -14.80 16.48
N ASP A 180 0.35 -13.48 16.52
CA ASP A 180 -0.25 -12.61 17.54
C ASP A 180 -1.57 -11.95 17.09
N ASN A 181 -1.80 -11.77 15.79
CA ASN A 181 -2.92 -10.97 15.30
C ASN A 181 -4.26 -11.69 15.59
N PRO A 182 -5.20 -11.06 16.31
CA PRO A 182 -6.43 -11.71 16.73
C PRO A 182 -7.43 -11.93 15.59
N ASN A 183 -7.35 -11.15 14.52
CA ASN A 183 -8.29 -11.19 13.40
C ASN A 183 -7.78 -12.09 12.27
N PHE A 184 -6.48 -11.98 11.95
CA PHE A 184 -5.87 -12.61 10.76
C PHE A 184 -4.73 -13.58 11.05
N GLY A 185 -4.29 -13.73 12.31
CA GLY A 185 -3.24 -14.68 12.70
C GLY A 185 -3.77 -16.10 12.96
N LEU A 186 -2.90 -17.11 12.93
CA LEU A 186 -3.25 -18.52 13.10
C LEU A 186 -4.12 -18.75 14.34
N ARG A 187 -3.70 -18.29 15.53
CA ARG A 187 -4.53 -18.24 16.75
C ARG A 187 -5.35 -19.51 17.05
N GLY A 188 -4.75 -20.69 16.88
CA GLY A 188 -5.41 -21.98 17.11
C GLY A 188 -6.28 -22.49 15.96
N ARG A 189 -6.38 -21.74 14.86
CA ARG A 189 -6.82 -22.26 13.56
C ARG A 189 -5.78 -23.24 13.03
N GLU A 190 -6.24 -24.21 12.24
CA GLU A 190 -5.34 -25.13 11.53
C GLU A 190 -4.65 -24.44 10.35
N ASN A 191 -5.35 -23.53 9.68
CA ASN A 191 -4.89 -22.85 8.47
C ASN A 191 -5.29 -21.38 8.51
N ILE A 192 -4.52 -20.53 7.85
CA ILE A 192 -4.97 -19.19 7.45
C ILE A 192 -5.52 -19.24 6.01
N THR A 193 -6.00 -18.12 5.49
CA THR A 193 -6.43 -17.98 4.09
C THR A 193 -5.53 -17.02 3.32
N CYS A 194 -5.67 -16.95 1.99
CA CYS A 194 -5.01 -15.91 1.19
C CYS A 194 -5.48 -14.50 1.59
N TRP A 195 -6.73 -14.37 2.08
CA TRP A 195 -7.23 -13.13 2.68
C TRP A 195 -6.46 -12.77 3.94
N ASP A 196 -6.29 -13.72 4.86
CA ASP A 196 -5.49 -13.50 6.07
C ASP A 196 -4.05 -13.11 5.72
N LEU A 197 -3.41 -13.82 4.79
CA LEU A 197 -2.06 -13.50 4.31
C LEU A 197 -1.98 -12.05 3.79
N MET A 198 -2.88 -11.67 2.89
CA MET A 198 -2.96 -10.29 2.39
C MET A 198 -3.06 -9.29 3.53
N GLN A 199 -3.89 -9.57 4.53
CA GLN A 199 -4.13 -8.67 5.66
C GLN A 199 -2.93 -8.56 6.60
N LEU A 200 -2.21 -9.65 6.83
CA LEU A 200 -0.97 -9.66 7.59
C LEU A 200 0.13 -8.85 6.88
N LEU A 201 0.25 -8.99 5.56
CA LEU A 201 1.20 -8.22 4.74
C LEU A 201 0.82 -6.74 4.66
N ASN A 202 -0.47 -6.43 4.49
CA ASN A 202 -0.98 -5.05 4.48
C ASN A 202 -0.76 -4.34 5.82
N ASP A 203 -0.95 -5.04 6.94
CA ASP A 203 -0.69 -4.47 8.25
C ASP A 203 0.81 -4.19 8.44
N ALA A 204 1.67 -5.13 8.02
CA ALA A 204 3.12 -4.93 8.02
C ALA A 204 3.56 -3.76 7.11
N ALA A 205 2.88 -3.54 5.98
CA ALA A 205 3.17 -2.46 5.06
C ALA A 205 2.89 -1.07 5.66
N LYS A 206 2.02 -0.93 6.68
CA LYS A 206 1.73 0.35 7.35
C LYS A 206 2.93 0.99 8.04
N GLN A 207 3.95 0.20 8.36
CA GLN A 207 5.21 0.70 8.92
C GLN A 207 6.06 1.45 7.88
N SER A 208 5.68 1.40 6.60
CA SER A 208 6.34 2.11 5.51
C SER A 208 6.07 3.61 5.57
N TYR A 209 6.99 4.40 5.03
CA TYR A 209 6.69 5.80 4.75
C TYR A 209 5.52 5.92 3.77
N ILE A 210 4.70 6.96 3.97
CA ILE A 210 3.40 7.07 3.31
C ILE A 210 3.49 7.19 1.78
N ASP A 211 4.61 7.70 1.26
CA ASP A 211 4.93 7.77 -0.18
C ASP A 211 5.13 6.39 -0.82
N LYS A 212 5.59 5.40 -0.05
CA LYS A 212 5.74 4.00 -0.51
C LYS A 212 4.61 3.08 -0.04
N PHE A 213 3.79 3.55 0.91
CA PHE A 213 2.73 2.75 1.52
C PHE A 213 1.72 2.25 0.47
N LEU A 214 1.27 3.12 -0.44
CA LEU A 214 0.25 2.74 -1.44
C LEU A 214 0.75 1.65 -2.40
N GLU A 215 1.96 1.81 -2.94
CA GLU A 215 2.57 0.82 -3.83
C GLU A 215 2.79 -0.52 -3.10
N ARG A 216 3.29 -0.48 -1.85
CA ARG A 216 3.47 -1.70 -1.05
C ARG A 216 2.16 -2.37 -0.72
N ASN A 217 1.12 -1.59 -0.41
CA ASN A 217 -0.22 -2.10 -0.15
C ASN A 217 -0.79 -2.82 -1.37
N GLN A 218 -0.72 -2.18 -2.54
CA GLN A 218 -1.09 -2.81 -3.81
C GLN A 218 -0.31 -4.11 -4.02
N ASN A 219 1.02 -4.06 -3.82
CA ASN A 219 1.86 -5.24 -4.00
C ASN A 219 1.52 -6.39 -3.04
N CYS A 220 1.04 -6.10 -1.82
CA CYS A 220 0.55 -7.14 -0.90
C CYS A 220 -0.71 -7.82 -1.42
N THR A 221 -1.64 -7.05 -1.99
CA THR A 221 -2.84 -7.59 -2.62
C THR A 221 -2.50 -8.41 -3.86
N ASP A 222 -1.67 -7.87 -4.76
CA ASP A 222 -1.21 -8.59 -5.95
C ASP A 222 -0.49 -9.90 -5.57
N PHE A 223 0.34 -9.87 -4.54
CA PHE A 223 1.04 -11.05 -4.04
C PHE A 223 0.08 -12.12 -3.52
N ALA A 224 -0.92 -11.74 -2.71
CA ALA A 224 -1.90 -12.70 -2.18
C ALA A 224 -2.77 -13.30 -3.29
N VAL A 225 -3.13 -12.52 -4.31
CA VAL A 225 -3.83 -13.01 -5.51
C VAL A 225 -2.95 -13.98 -6.30
N GLY A 226 -1.66 -13.66 -6.46
CA GLY A 226 -0.69 -14.53 -7.13
C GLY A 226 -0.50 -15.87 -6.41
N ILE A 227 -0.37 -15.84 -5.08
CA ILE A 227 -0.31 -17.06 -4.25
C ILE A 227 -1.59 -17.89 -4.39
N GLN A 228 -2.77 -17.25 -4.35
CA GLN A 228 -4.04 -17.95 -4.58
C GLN A 228 -4.04 -18.66 -5.94
N LYS A 229 -3.67 -17.96 -7.02
CA LYS A 229 -3.59 -18.55 -8.36
C LYS A 229 -2.64 -19.74 -8.39
N ALA A 230 -1.47 -19.62 -7.76
CA ALA A 230 -0.51 -20.72 -7.69
C ALA A 230 -1.05 -21.94 -6.93
N LEU A 231 -1.73 -21.73 -5.80
CA LEU A 231 -2.38 -22.81 -5.05
C LEU A 231 -3.52 -23.48 -5.83
N ASN A 232 -4.19 -22.73 -6.71
CA ASN A 232 -5.28 -23.23 -7.54
C ASN A 232 -4.80 -23.87 -8.86
N GLY A 233 -3.49 -23.88 -9.14
CA GLY A 233 -2.94 -24.39 -10.41
C GLY A 233 -3.07 -23.44 -11.60
N GLU A 234 -3.32 -22.15 -11.34
CA GLU A 234 -3.49 -21.08 -12.33
C GLU A 234 -2.28 -20.13 -12.37
N ASP A 235 -1.10 -20.60 -11.95
CA ASP A 235 0.11 -19.77 -11.91
C ASP A 235 0.61 -19.43 -13.32
N THR A 236 0.65 -18.14 -13.63
CA THR A 236 1.20 -17.63 -14.90
C THR A 236 2.41 -16.72 -14.70
N GLU A 237 2.75 -16.40 -13.44
CA GLU A 237 3.74 -15.37 -13.09
C GLU A 237 4.81 -15.91 -12.12
N ASN A 238 4.91 -17.24 -11.97
CA ASN A 238 5.88 -17.93 -11.12
C ASN A 238 5.71 -17.66 -9.61
N TYR A 239 4.48 -17.42 -9.14
CA TYR A 239 4.22 -17.33 -7.69
C TYR A 239 4.42 -18.65 -6.96
N GLY A 240 4.36 -19.78 -7.67
CA GLY A 240 4.64 -21.12 -7.14
C GLY A 240 6.06 -21.26 -6.56
N TRP A 241 7.00 -20.41 -6.99
CA TRP A 241 8.33 -20.35 -6.37
C TRP A 241 8.29 -20.03 -4.87
N PHE A 242 7.32 -19.22 -4.42
CA PHE A 242 7.14 -18.89 -3.00
C PHE A 242 6.51 -20.04 -2.19
N LEU A 243 5.97 -21.05 -2.86
CA LEU A 243 5.34 -22.22 -2.25
C LEU A 243 6.24 -23.47 -2.31
N SER A 244 7.36 -23.39 -3.04
CA SER A 244 8.32 -24.48 -3.26
C SER A 244 9.40 -24.51 -2.19
#